data_AF-A0A6C8GTL9-F1
#
_entry.id   AF-A0A6C8GTL9-F1
#
_cell.length_a   1.000
_cell.length_b   1.000
_cell.length_c   1.000
_cell.angle_alpha   90.00
_cell.angle_beta   90.00
_cell.angle_gamma   90.00
#
_symmetry.space_group_name_H-M   'P 1'
#
loop_
_entity.id
_entity.type
_entity.pdbx_description
1 polymer ?
#
loop_
_entity_poly.entity_id
_entity_poly.type
_entity_poly.pdbx_seq_one_letter_code
_entity_poly.pdbx_strand_id
1 'polypeptide(L)' 'METDIVSLDDRLLQAFSGSAIATAVDKQTITNRIEDPNLVTDPKELAISQEMISDYNLYVSMVSTLTRKGVGAVETLLRS' A
#
# COMPACT_ATOMS: atom_id res chain seq x y z
N MET A 1 33.59 -9.31 12.94
CA MET A 1 32.54 -8.53 12.28
C MET A 1 31.30 -9.38 12.34
N GLU A 2 30.46 -9.17 13.34
CA GLU A 2 29.14 -9.80 13.44
C GLU A 2 28.30 -9.25 12.30
N THR A 3 27.91 -10.11 11.37
CA THR A 3 26.90 -9.79 10.37
C THR A 3 25.62 -9.45 11.12
N ASP A 4 25.19 -8.20 11.01
CA ASP A 4 23.91 -7.69 11.48
C ASP A 4 22.79 -8.43 10.72
N ILE A 5 22.41 -9.62 11.22
CA ILE A 5 21.33 -10.43 10.67
C ILE A 5 20.03 -9.73 11.08
N VAL A 6 19.60 -8.75 10.29
CA VAL A 6 18.27 -8.14 10.45
C VAL A 6 17.22 -9.25 10.38
N SER A 7 16.44 -9.41 11.46
CA SER A 7 15.40 -10.42 11.59
C SER A 7 14.40 -10.35 10.45
N LEU A 8 13.88 -11.50 10.02
CA LEU A 8 12.80 -11.55 9.02
C LEU A 8 11.56 -10.81 9.52
N ASP A 9 11.28 -10.88 10.82
CA ASP A 9 10.15 -10.17 11.44
C ASP A 9 10.34 -8.66 11.37
N ASP A 10 11.56 -8.18 11.63
CA ASP A 10 11.89 -6.75 11.51
C ASP A 10 11.78 -6.26 10.06
N ARG A 11 12.22 -7.08 9.09
CA ARG A 11 12.06 -6.78 7.66
C ARG A 11 10.59 -6.74 7.24
N LEU A 12 9.78 -7.68 7.73
CA LEU A 12 8.35 -7.72 7.47
C LEU A 12 7.63 -6.51 8.07
N LEU A 13 7.93 -6.19 9.33
CA LEU A 13 7.37 -5.04 10.02
C LEU A 13 7.75 -3.74 9.31
N GLN A 14 9.02 -3.57 8.94
CA GLN A 14 9.50 -2.40 8.22
C GLN A 14 8.85 -2.26 6.83
N ALA A 15 8.74 -3.35 6.07
CA ALA A 15 8.08 -3.35 4.78
C ALA A 15 6.59 -3.01 4.89
N PHE A 16 5.90 -3.57 5.89
CA PHE A 16 4.50 -3.27 6.16
C PHE A 16 4.29 -1.81 6.60
N SER A 17 5.10 -1.31 7.53
CA SER A 17 5.04 0.09 7.98
C SER A 17 5.31 1.06 6.83
N GLY A 18 6.30 0.78 5.99
CA GLY A 18 6.58 1.57 4.79
C GLY A 18 5.39 1.59 3.82
N SER A 19 4.79 0.42 3.57
CA SER A 19 3.60 0.28 2.75
C SER A 19 2.40 1.05 3.32
N ALA A 20 2.17 0.98 4.62
CA ALA A 20 1.08 1.69 5.30
C ALA A 20 1.23 3.21 5.20
N ILE A 21 2.45 3.73 5.39
CA ILE A 21 2.73 5.17 5.26
C ILE A 21 2.51 5.63 3.82
N ALA A 22 3.07 4.92 2.83
CA ALA A 22 2.89 5.25 1.42
C ALA A 22 1.41 5.30 1.04
N THR A 23 0.65 4.26 1.42
CA THR A 23 -0.79 4.17 1.19
C THR A 23 -1.55 5.35 1.83
N ALA A 24 -1.18 5.75 3.05
CA ALA A 24 -1.82 6.87 3.73
C ALA A 24 -1.56 8.21 3.01
N VAL A 25 -0.33 8.43 2.55
CA VAL A 25 0.06 9.62 1.79
C VAL A 25 -0.67 9.69 0.45
N ASP A 26 -0.73 8.57 -0.28
CA ASP A 26 -1.42 8.48 -1.57
C ASP A 26 -2.91 8.76 -1.40
N LYS A 27 -3.54 8.13 -0.40
CA LYS A 27 -4.95 8.38 -0.07
C LYS A 27 -5.21 9.85 0.25
N GLN A 28 -4.37 10.48 1.08
CA GLN A 28 -4.54 11.89 1.42
C GLN A 28 -4.39 12.78 0.19
N THR A 29 -3.42 12.48 -0.68
CA THR A 29 -3.18 13.23 -1.92
C THR A 29 -4.38 13.12 -2.86
N ILE A 30 -4.94 11.92 -3.03
CA ILE A 30 -6.16 11.68 -3.79
C ILE A 30 -7.34 12.47 -3.21
N THR A 31 -7.56 12.38 -1.89
CA THR A 31 -8.64 13.10 -1.21
C THR A 31 -8.52 14.62 -1.42
N ASN A 32 -7.34 15.19 -1.21
CA ASN A 32 -7.10 16.62 -1.42
C ASN A 32 -7.46 17.07 -2.84
N ARG A 33 -7.15 16.26 -3.86
CA ARG A 33 -7.46 16.60 -5.25
C ARG A 33 -8.96 16.55 -5.54
N ILE A 34 -9.67 15.57 -4.99
CA ILE A 34 -11.12 15.43 -5.19
C ILE A 34 -11.88 16.52 -4.42
N GLU A 35 -11.31 17.03 -3.33
CA GLU A 35 -11.89 18.12 -2.56
C GLU A 35 -11.61 19.51 -3.14
N ASP A 36 -10.64 19.65 -4.06
CA ASP A 36 -10.33 20.92 -4.73
C ASP A 36 -11.30 21.20 -5.89
N PRO A 37 -12.17 22.23 -5.79
CA PRO A 37 -13.13 22.58 -6.83
C PRO A 37 -12.49 22.89 -8.19
N ASN A 38 -11.25 23.39 -8.19
CA ASN A 38 -10.55 23.75 -9.43
C ASN A 38 -10.06 22.51 -10.18
N LEU A 39 -9.79 21.41 -9.46
CA LEU A 39 -9.31 20.16 -10.06
C LEU A 39 -10.46 19.26 -10.50
N VAL A 40 -11.60 19.31 -9.82
CA VAL A 40 -12.78 18.48 -10.18
C VAL A 40 -13.62 19.05 -11.31
N THR A 41 -13.33 20.26 -11.77
CA THR A 41 -14.03 20.91 -12.89
C THR A 41 -13.25 20.82 -14.21
N ASP A 42 -11.98 20.41 -14.17
CA ASP A 42 -11.16 20.15 -15.36
C ASP A 42 -11.15 18.63 -15.68
N PRO A 43 -11.67 18.19 -16.84
CA PRO A 43 -11.65 16.79 -17.26
C PRO A 43 -10.24 16.15 -17.28
N LYS A 44 -9.20 16.93 -17.56
CA LYS A 44 -7.82 16.44 -17.55
C LYS A 44 -7.35 16.14 -16.13
N GLU A 45 -7.64 17.02 -15.19
CA GLU A 45 -7.30 16.84 -13.77
C GLU A 45 -8.12 15.71 -13.13
N LEU A 46 -9.36 15.52 -13.58
CA LEU A 46 -10.18 14.35 -13.24
C LEU A 46 -9.55 13.04 -13.75
N ALA A 47 -9.05 13.01 -14.99
CA ALA A 47 -8.39 11.82 -15.53
C ALA A 47 -7.13 11.44 -14.72
N ILE A 48 -6.31 12.44 -14.37
CA ILE A 48 -5.15 12.23 -13.49
C ILE A 48 -5.58 11.69 -12.13
N SER A 49 -6.63 12.26 -11.54
CA SER A 49 -7.14 11.80 -10.24
C SER A 49 -7.67 10.37 -10.31
N GLN A 50 -8.31 9.97 -11.41
CA GLN A 50 -8.77 8.61 -11.65
C GLN A 50 -7.61 7.61 -11.80
N GLU A 51 -6.54 7.98 -12.49
CA GLU A 51 -5.33 7.17 -12.60
C GLU A 51 -4.73 6.91 -11.20
N MET A 52 -4.58 7.97 -10.39
CA MET A 52 -4.09 7.82 -9.02
C MET A 52 -4.98 6.93 -8.16
N ILE A 53 -6.31 7.06 -8.28
CA ILE A 53 -7.28 6.18 -7.57
C ILE A 53 -7.11 4.72 -8.02
N SER A 54 -6.94 4.48 -9.32
CA SER A 54 -6.72 3.15 -9.88
C SER A 54 -5.46 2.51 -9.30
N ASP A 55 -4.34 3.24 -9.33
CA ASP A 55 -3.05 2.77 -8.82
C ASP A 55 -3.10 2.47 -7.32
N TYR A 56 -3.71 3.36 -6.54
CA TYR A 56 -3.93 3.15 -5.11
C TYR A 56 -4.74 1.87 -4.84
N ASN A 57 -5.85 1.67 -5.55
CA ASN A 57 -6.71 0.49 -5.35
C ASN A 57 -5.99 -0.81 -5.74
N LEU A 58 -5.20 -0.78 -6.81
CA LEU A 58 -4.38 -1.90 -7.23
C LEU A 58 -3.33 -2.24 -6.17
N TYR A 59 -2.62 -1.23 -5.67
CA TYR A 59 -1.59 -1.39 -4.64
C TYR A 59 -2.15 -2.00 -3.35
N VAL A 60 -3.22 -1.42 -2.80
CA VAL A 60 -3.86 -1.91 -1.57
C VAL A 60 -4.36 -3.35 -1.75
N SER A 61 -4.94 -3.66 -2.91
CA SER A 61 -5.42 -5.02 -3.21
C SER A 61 -4.26 -6.03 -3.26
N MET A 62 -3.13 -5.64 -3.84
CA MET A 62 -1.92 -6.47 -3.87
C MET A 62 -1.38 -6.72 -2.46
N VAL A 63 -1.24 -5.69 -1.63
CA VAL A 63 -0.77 -5.82 -0.24
C VAL A 63 -1.68 -6.75 0.57
N SER A 64 -3.00 -6.58 0.46
CA SER A 64 -3.99 -7.45 1.12
C SER A 64 -3.87 -8.91 0.64
N THR A 65 -3.69 -9.11 -0.67
CA THR A 65 -3.51 -10.44 -1.26
C THR A 65 -2.24 -11.12 -0.76
N LEU A 66 -1.11 -10.41 -0.75
CA LEU A 66 0.18 -10.93 -0.27
C LEU A 66 0.12 -11.24 1.22
N THR A 67 -0.50 -10.37 2.02
CA THR A 67 -0.71 -10.59 3.46
C THR A 67 -1.48 -11.88 3.70
N ARG A 68 -2.60 -12.08 3.01
CA ARG A 68 -3.41 -13.30 3.12
C ARG A 68 -2.63 -14.56 2.72
N LYS A 69 -1.85 -14.48 1.63
CA LYS A 69 -0.99 -15.59 1.18
C LYS A 69 0.11 -15.91 2.20
N GLY A 70 0.75 -14.90 2.77
CA GLY A 70 1.77 -15.06 3.80
C GLY A 70 1.21 -15.73 5.05
N VAL A 71 0.09 -15.23 5.57
CA VAL A 71 -0.61 -15.85 6.71
C VAL A 71 -0.97 -17.30 6.40
N GLY A 72 -1.55 -17.58 5.22
CA GLY A 72 -1.91 -18.96 4.84
C GLY A 72 -0.70 -19.91 4.76
N ALA A 73 0.47 -19.42 4.33
CA ALA A 73 1.70 -20.21 4.33
C ALA A 73 2.17 -20.52 5.77
N VAL A 74 2.14 -19.53 6.66
CA VAL A 74 2.48 -19.72 8.09
C VAL A 74 1.52 -20.69 8.77
N GLU A 75 0.21 -20.53 8.56
CA GLU A 75 -0.81 -21.44 9.09
C GLU A 75 -0.62 -22.88 8.59
N THR A 76 -0.19 -23.04 7.34
CA THR A 76 0.12 -24.36 6.77
C THR A 76 1.29 -25.00 7.51
N LEU A 77 2.39 -24.26 7.70
CA LEU A 77 3.59 -24.73 8.40
C LEU A 77 3.33 -25.07 9.88
N LEU A 78 2.42 -24.35 10.55
CA LEU A 78 2.07 -24.60 11.96
C LEU A 78 1.16 -25.83 12.16
N ARG A 79 0.46 -26.27 11.12
CA ARG A 79 -0.48 -27.42 11.18
C ARG A 79 0.16 -28.73 10.74
N SER A 80 1.27 -28.68 10.02
CA SER A 80 2.12 -29.81 9.61
C SER A 80 3.12 -30.19 10.69
#